data_AF-A0A5M7APZ9-F1
#
_entry.id   AF-A0A5M7APZ9-F1
#
_cell.length_a   1.000
_cell.length_b   1.000
_cell.length_c   1.000
_cell.angle_alpha   90.00
_cell.angle_beta   90.00
_cell.angle_gamma   90.00
#
_symmetry.space_group_name_H-M   'P 1'
#
loop_
_entity.id
_entity.type
_entity.pdbx_description
1 polymer ?
#
loop_
_entity_poly.entity_id
_entity_poly.type
_entity_poly.pdbx_seq_one_letter_code
_entity_poly.pdbx_strand_id
1 'polypeptide(L)'
;SVSVTIDGTVCQPVEETIAITEPSNALNVTATTTDELGPATGDGTATAVVTGGVEPYTYSWSPGGQTTSSISGLSAGSYTVTVTDANNCIDQT
;
A
#
# COMPACT_ATOMS: atom_id res chain seq x y z
N SER A 1 -37.43 -42.40 9.53
CA SER A 1 -36.29 -43.10 10.16
C SER A 1 -35.49 -43.74 9.05
N VAL A 2 -34.36 -43.14 8.67
CA VAL A 2 -33.43 -43.75 7.72
C VAL A 2 -32.25 -44.24 8.53
N SER A 3 -32.15 -45.55 8.68
CA SER A 3 -31.00 -46.22 9.31
C SER A 3 -29.93 -46.41 8.24
N VAL A 4 -28.82 -45.70 8.38
CA VAL A 4 -27.58 -45.93 7.61
C VAL A 4 -26.60 -46.61 8.56
N THR A 5 -26.28 -47.87 8.28
CA THR A 5 -25.23 -48.62 8.98
C THR A 5 -24.05 -48.73 8.01
N ILE A 6 -22.93 -48.07 8.33
CA ILE A 6 -21.69 -48.14 7.55
C ILE A 6 -20.66 -48.90 8.39
N ASP A 7 -20.05 -49.88 7.74
CA ASP A 7 -19.03 -50.84 8.20
C ASP A 7 -17.74 -50.16 8.72
N GLY A 8 -17.80 -49.55 9.91
CA GLY A 8 -16.64 -49.17 10.73
C GLY A 8 -15.66 -48.13 10.16
N THR A 9 -15.84 -47.68 8.92
CA THR A 9 -14.96 -46.69 8.31
C THR A 9 -15.60 -45.31 8.42
N VAL A 10 -15.09 -44.53 9.36
CA VAL A 10 -15.48 -43.13 9.53
C VAL A 10 -15.08 -42.37 8.27
N CYS A 11 -16.06 -41.94 7.47
CA CYS A 11 -15.84 -40.95 6.43
C CYS A 11 -15.56 -39.61 7.11
N GLN A 12 -14.29 -39.29 7.36
CA GLN A 12 -13.93 -37.94 7.80
C GLN A 12 -14.18 -36.95 6.66
N PRO A 13 -14.82 -35.79 6.92
CA PRO A 13 -14.87 -34.73 5.93
C PRO A 13 -13.43 -34.32 5.59
N VAL A 14 -13.08 -34.36 4.31
CA VAL A 14 -11.83 -33.78 3.83
C VAL A 14 -12.09 -32.29 3.67
N GLU A 15 -11.57 -31.49 4.60
CA GLU A 15 -11.58 -30.04 4.47
C GLU A 15 -10.33 -29.63 3.69
N GLU A 16 -10.53 -29.29 2.41
CA GLU A 16 -9.50 -28.70 1.58
C GLU A 16 -9.49 -27.18 1.81
N THR A 17 -8.39 -26.67 2.37
CA THR A 17 -8.19 -25.23 2.53
C THR A 17 -7.46 -24.69 1.31
N ILE A 18 -8.14 -23.84 0.53
CA ILE A 18 -7.53 -23.07 -0.57
C ILE A 18 -6.99 -21.77 0.04
N ALA A 19 -5.66 -21.65 0.11
CA ALA A 19 -5.03 -20.38 0.48
C ALA A 19 -4.95 -19.47 -0.74
N ILE A 20 -5.59 -18.29 -0.67
CA ILE A 20 -5.30 -17.19 -1.59
C ILE A 20 -4.10 -16.44 -1.00
N THR A 21 -2.93 -16.59 -1.63
CA THR A 21 -1.75 -15.80 -1.26
C THR A 21 -1.77 -14.48 -2.01
N GLU A 22 -1.65 -13.36 -1.31
CA GLU A 22 -1.35 -12.08 -1.97
C GLU A 22 0.02 -12.15 -2.66
N PRO A 23 0.26 -11.33 -3.71
CA PRO A 23 1.57 -11.27 -4.36
C PRO A 23 2.67 -10.95 -3.34
N SER A 24 3.83 -11.61 -3.47
CA SER A 24 4.97 -11.49 -2.55
C SER A 24 5.59 -10.09 -2.43
N ASN A 25 5.10 -9.13 -3.20
CA ASN A 25 5.65 -7.79 -3.31
C ASN A 25 4.60 -6.80 -2.82
N ALA A 26 4.29 -6.83 -1.52
CA ALA A 26 3.41 -5.84 -0.91
C ALA A 26 3.93 -4.43 -1.22
N LEU A 27 3.04 -3.53 -1.64
CA LEU A 27 3.36 -2.13 -1.84
C LEU A 27 3.68 -1.51 -0.46
N ASN A 28 4.83 -0.88 -0.35
CA ASN A 28 5.25 -0.14 0.84
C ASN A 28 5.82 1.23 0.42
N VAL A 29 5.33 2.29 1.05
CA VAL A 29 5.64 3.68 0.75
C VAL A 29 6.22 4.33 1.98
N THR A 30 7.35 4.99 1.81
CA THR A 30 7.95 5.87 2.81
C THR A 30 8.21 7.24 2.19
N ALA A 31 8.45 8.26 3.01
CA ALA A 31 8.78 9.59 2.53
C ALA A 31 10.10 10.07 3.13
N THR A 32 10.86 10.81 2.32
CA THR A 32 12.02 11.58 2.77
C THR A 32 11.74 13.06 2.55
N THR A 33 12.19 13.90 3.46
CA THR A 33 11.92 15.35 3.42
C THR A 33 13.19 16.16 3.56
N THR A 34 13.17 17.36 3.02
CA THR A 34 14.14 18.43 3.32
C THR A 34 13.36 19.64 3.81
N ASP A 35 13.68 20.11 5.01
CA ASP A 35 13.03 21.27 5.62
C ASP A 35 13.33 22.56 4.85
N GLU A 36 12.43 23.53 4.98
CA GLU A 36 12.65 24.88 4.47
C GLU A 36 13.80 25.58 5.20
N LEU A 37 14.59 26.40 4.50
CA LEU A 37 15.79 27.03 5.06
C LEU A 37 15.48 28.08 6.14
N GLY A 38 14.27 28.62 6.14
CA GLY A 38 13.81 29.58 7.14
C GLY A 38 12.30 29.68 7.19
N PRO A 39 11.75 30.44 8.16
CA PRO A 39 10.32 30.56 8.31
C PRO A 39 9.69 31.12 7.03
N ALA A 40 8.77 30.36 6.43
CA ALA A 40 8.00 30.76 5.26
C ALA A 40 8.84 31.02 3.98
N THR A 41 10.01 30.41 3.85
CA THR A 41 10.74 30.40 2.56
C THR A 41 10.03 29.52 1.54
N GLY A 42 9.32 28.48 1.99
CA GLY A 42 8.56 27.60 1.10
C GLY A 42 9.46 26.83 0.13
N ASP A 43 10.72 26.59 0.49
CA ASP A 43 11.70 25.87 -0.32
C ASP A 43 11.91 24.42 0.14
N GLY A 44 11.04 23.92 1.03
CA GLY A 44 11.03 22.53 1.45
C GLY A 44 10.69 21.56 0.31
N THR A 45 11.11 20.31 0.47
CA THR A 45 10.87 19.23 -0.50
C THR A 45 10.44 17.94 0.19
N ALA A 46 9.70 17.10 -0.53
CA ALA A 46 9.37 15.74 -0.12
C ALA A 46 9.50 14.78 -1.31
N THR A 47 9.96 13.56 -1.05
CA THR A 47 10.10 12.49 -2.05
C THR A 47 9.56 11.19 -1.51
N ALA A 48 8.63 10.58 -2.24
CA ALA A 48 8.09 9.25 -1.98
C ALA A 48 9.08 8.18 -2.44
N VAL A 49 9.35 7.23 -1.56
CA VAL A 49 10.20 6.07 -1.79
C VAL A 49 9.32 4.82 -1.72
N VAL A 50 9.20 4.14 -2.86
CA VAL A 50 8.31 2.98 -3.04
C VAL A 50 9.14 1.71 -3.10
N THR A 51 8.70 0.67 -2.39
CA THR A 51 9.27 -0.68 -2.44
C THR A 51 8.15 -1.70 -2.60
N GLY A 52 8.40 -2.79 -3.34
CA GLY A 52 7.35 -3.76 -3.68
C GLY A 52 6.36 -3.20 -4.71
N GLY A 53 5.13 -3.72 -4.75
CA GLY A 53 4.10 -3.35 -5.72
C GLY A 53 4.41 -3.73 -7.16
N VAL A 54 3.54 -3.29 -8.08
CA VAL A 54 3.71 -3.45 -9.53
C VAL A 54 3.64 -2.10 -10.24
N GLU A 55 4.68 -1.75 -11.00
CA GLU A 55 4.70 -0.54 -11.83
C GLU A 55 3.67 -0.59 -12.98
N PRO A 56 3.16 0.56 -13.46
CA PRO A 56 3.51 1.93 -13.03
C PRO A 56 2.82 2.38 -11.73
N TYR A 57 3.48 3.29 -11.00
CA TYR A 57 2.91 3.94 -9.82
C TYR A 57 2.24 5.27 -10.16
N THR A 58 1.17 5.59 -9.43
CA THR A 58 0.55 6.91 -9.42
C THR A 58 0.66 7.52 -8.03
N TYR A 59 0.86 8.84 -7.95
CA TYR A 59 1.06 9.56 -6.71
C TYR A 59 -0.04 10.60 -6.53
N SER A 60 -0.43 10.84 -5.28
CA SER A 60 -1.31 11.92 -4.88
C SER A 60 -0.86 12.49 -3.55
N TRP A 61 -0.35 13.71 -3.58
CA TRP A 61 0.09 14.45 -2.40
C TRP A 61 -1.03 15.34 -1.85
N SER A 62 -1.21 15.31 -0.53
CA SER A 62 -2.10 16.19 0.19
C SER A 62 -1.33 16.91 1.31
N PRO A 63 -1.52 18.23 1.50
CA PRO A 63 -2.27 19.13 0.64
C PRO A 63 -1.54 19.41 -0.68
N GLY A 64 -2.25 19.92 -1.69
CA GLY A 64 -1.66 20.45 -2.93
C GLY A 64 -1.96 19.66 -4.21
N GLY A 65 -2.36 18.39 -4.11
CA GLY A 65 -2.81 17.59 -5.25
C GLY A 65 -1.73 17.29 -6.29
N GLN A 66 -0.46 17.40 -5.91
CA GLN A 66 0.67 17.09 -6.79
C GLN A 66 0.74 15.57 -7.03
N THR A 67 1.18 15.17 -8.22
CA THR A 67 1.10 13.77 -8.68
C THR A 67 2.45 13.16 -9.09
N THR A 68 3.55 13.83 -8.74
CA THR A 68 4.91 13.37 -8.98
C THR A 68 5.46 12.62 -7.78
N SER A 69 6.48 11.77 -7.98
CA SER A 69 7.17 11.06 -6.89
C SER A 69 7.91 12.02 -5.95
N SER A 70 8.37 13.16 -6.46
CA SER A 70 9.01 14.23 -5.70
C SER A 70 8.25 15.54 -5.88
N ILE A 71 8.08 16.28 -4.79
CA ILE A 71 7.43 17.59 -4.74
C ILE A 71 8.33 18.60 -4.03
N SER A 72 8.22 19.85 -4.44
CA SER A 72 9.04 20.97 -3.94
C SER A 72 8.19 22.21 -3.81
N GLY A 73 8.74 23.25 -3.19
CA GLY A 73 7.98 24.48 -2.96
C GLY A 73 7.07 24.37 -1.73
N LEU A 74 7.47 23.55 -0.75
CA LEU A 74 6.68 23.24 0.43
C LEU A 74 7.04 24.19 1.57
N SER A 75 6.01 24.75 2.20
CA SER A 75 6.14 25.44 3.48
C SER A 75 6.09 24.42 4.63
N ALA A 76 6.49 24.83 5.82
CA ALA A 76 6.31 24.01 7.02
C ALA A 76 4.85 23.52 7.16
N GLY A 77 4.67 22.20 7.29
CA GLY A 77 3.37 21.57 7.35
C GLY A 77 3.45 20.06 7.29
N SER A 78 2.30 19.40 7.39
CA SER A 78 2.18 17.96 7.20
C SER A 78 1.74 17.65 5.78
N TYR A 79 2.47 16.77 5.12
CA TYR A 79 2.18 16.28 3.78
C TYR A 79 2.03 14.76 3.83
N THR A 80 1.00 14.25 3.17
CA THR A 80 0.73 12.82 3.03
C THR A 80 0.81 12.47 1.56
N VAL A 81 1.51 11.39 1.23
CA VAL A 81 1.52 10.83 -0.12
C VAL A 81 0.68 9.56 -0.15
N THR A 82 -0.19 9.46 -1.16
CA THR A 82 -0.86 8.22 -1.53
C THR A 82 -0.23 7.68 -2.78
N VAL A 83 0.21 6.43 -2.76
CA VAL A 83 0.72 5.74 -3.95
C VAL A 83 -0.22 4.61 -4.30
N THR A 84 -0.59 4.52 -5.59
CA THR A 84 -1.34 3.39 -6.13
C THR A 84 -0.51 2.69 -7.19
N ASP A 85 -0.42 1.37 -7.13
CA ASP A 85 0.28 0.54 -8.10
C ASP A 85 -0.65 0.08 -9.26
N ALA A 86 -0.09 -0.65 -10.24
CA ALA A 86 -0.82 -1.12 -11.41
C ALA A 86 -1.92 -2.16 -11.10
N ASN A 87 -1.83 -2.83 -9.94
CA ASN A 87 -2.83 -3.77 -9.45
C ASN A 87 -3.87 -3.10 -8.54
N ASN A 88 -3.84 -1.77 -8.44
CA ASN A 88 -4.69 -0.97 -7.56
C ASN A 88 -4.45 -1.22 -6.06
N CYS A 89 -3.28 -1.72 -5.67
CA CYS A 89 -2.84 -1.67 -4.28
C CYS A 89 -2.54 -0.22 -3.90
N ILE A 90 -2.94 0.18 -2.70
CA ILE A 90 -2.77 1.56 -2.19
C ILE A 90 -2.01 1.52 -0.88
N ASP A 91 -1.03 2.39 -0.74
CA ASP A 91 -0.35 2.66 0.52
C ASP A 91 -0.09 4.17 0.71
N GLN A 92 0.07 4.59 1.97
CA GLN A 92 0.12 5.99 2.38
C GLN A 92 1.11 6.22 3.53
N THR A 93 1.79 7.37 3.51
CA THR A 93 2.68 7.83 4.59
C THR A 93 2.64 9.33 4.76
#